data_AF-A0A956KC01-F1
#
_entry.id   AF-A0A956KC01-F1
#
_cell.length_a   1.000
_cell.length_b   1.000
_cell.length_c   1.000
_cell.angle_alpha   90.00
_cell.angle_beta   90.00
_cell.angle_gamma   90.00
#
_symmetry.space_group_name_H-M   'P 1'
#
loop_
_entity.id
_entity.type
_entity.pdbx_description
1 polymer ?
#
loop_
_entity_poly.entity_id
_entity_poly.type
_entity_poly.pdbx_seq_one_letter_code
_entity_poly.pdbx_strand_id
1 'polypeptide(L)'
;MSGLKDDLRARFNSSVEELKTMRDEIKLKIHLGSMDAKKRWEQVEPQLGKIEQEIEAVGQGAYKAAGEMLDETRVAFKKLLDDLKSK
;
A
#
# COMPACT_ATOMS: atom_id res chain seq x y z
N MET A 1 -21.13 9.75 -19.93
CA MET A 1 -20.73 8.53 -19.19
C MET A 1 -19.39 8.77 -18.46
N SER A 2 -19.39 9.56 -17.38
CA SER A 2 -18.18 9.84 -16.56
C SER A 2 -18.11 9.02 -15.27
N GLY A 3 -19.26 8.60 -14.71
CA GLY A 3 -19.34 8.01 -13.37
C GLY A 3 -18.40 6.82 -13.12
N LEU A 4 -18.29 5.87 -14.05
CA LEU A 4 -17.49 4.65 -13.84
C LEU A 4 -16.00 4.93 -13.54
N LYS A 5 -15.40 5.95 -14.18
CA LYS A 5 -14.00 6.31 -13.94
C LYS A 5 -13.83 6.99 -12.59
N ASP A 6 -14.77 7.85 -12.23
CA ASP A 6 -14.79 8.58 -10.97
C ASP A 6 -14.98 7.62 -9.79
N ASP A 7 -15.89 6.64 -9.92
CA ASP A 7 -16.10 5.54 -8.97
C ASP A 7 -14.83 4.67 -8.80
N LEU A 8 -14.16 4.32 -9.90
CA LEU A 8 -12.91 3.55 -9.84
C LEU A 8 -11.84 4.34 -9.10
N ARG A 9 -11.63 5.61 -9.48
CA ARG A 9 -10.65 6.48 -8.83
C ARG A 9 -10.94 6.62 -7.33
N ALA A 10 -12.21 6.78 -6.93
CA ALA A 10 -12.59 6.85 -5.52
C ALA A 10 -12.22 5.57 -4.75
N ARG A 11 -12.46 4.38 -5.33
CA ARG A 11 -12.08 3.09 -4.71
C ARG A 11 -10.57 2.93 -4.56
N PHE A 12 -9.81 3.35 -5.58
CA PHE A 12 -8.35 3.34 -5.55
C PHE A 12 -7.81 4.27 -4.47
N ASN A 13 -8.32 5.51 -4.41
CA ASN A 13 -7.94 6.46 -3.37
C ASN A 13 -8.23 5.91 -1.96
N SER A 14 -9.41 5.32 -1.74
CA SER A 14 -9.73 4.68 -0.46
C SER A 14 -8.72 3.58 -0.09
N SER A 15 -8.34 2.74 -1.06
CA SER A 15 -7.38 1.65 -0.82
C SER A 15 -5.97 2.16 -0.51
N VAL A 16 -5.56 3.25 -1.17
CA VAL A 16 -4.28 3.93 -0.87
C VAL A 16 -4.29 4.54 0.53
N GLU A 17 -5.38 5.17 0.95
CA GLU A 17 -5.48 5.73 2.31
C GLU A 17 -5.42 4.64 3.40
N GLU A 18 -5.99 3.46 3.14
CA GLU A 18 -5.81 2.31 4.03
C GLU A 18 -4.34 1.86 4.11
N LEU A 19 -3.63 1.79 2.98
CA LEU A 19 -2.20 1.49 2.97
C LEU A 19 -1.36 2.54 3.70
N LYS A 20 -1.70 3.83 3.59
CA LYS A 20 -1.05 4.90 4.37
C LYS A 20 -1.27 4.72 5.87
N THR A 21 -2.49 4.37 6.27
CA THR A 21 -2.80 4.09 7.68
C THR A 21 -1.96 2.92 8.20
N MET A 22 -1.88 1.82 7.44
CA MET A 22 -1.02 0.68 7.78
C MET A 22 0.47 1.05 7.80
N ARG A 23 0.94 1.87 6.85
CA ARG A 23 2.32 2.38 6.82
C ARG A 23 2.65 3.14 8.10
N ASP A 24 1.74 3.99 8.55
CA ASP A 24 1.95 4.80 9.74
C ASP A 24 1.96 3.91 11.00
N GLU A 25 1.09 2.90 11.09
CA GLU A 25 1.14 1.90 12.16
C GLU A 25 2.45 1.09 12.15
N ILE A 26 2.95 0.68 10.97
CA ILE A 26 4.23 0.00 10.82
C ILE A 26 5.37 0.90 11.26
N LYS A 27 5.42 2.17 10.80
CA LYS A 27 6.47 3.13 11.20
C LYS A 27 6.52 3.32 12.71
N LEU A 28 5.38 3.35 13.39
CA LEU A 28 5.31 3.41 14.85
C LEU A 28 5.88 2.16 15.52
N LYS A 29 5.49 0.97 15.04
CA LYS A 29 5.89 -0.31 15.66
C LYS A 29 7.32 -0.73 15.33
N ILE A 30 7.79 -0.40 14.13
CA ILE A 30 9.09 -0.87 13.63
C ILE A 30 10.26 -0.24 14.36
N HIS A 31 10.07 0.93 14.98
CA HIS A 31 11.05 1.52 15.89
C HIS A 31 11.39 0.58 17.05
N LEU A 32 10.42 -0.24 17.48
CA LEU A 32 10.57 -1.25 18.52
C LEU A 32 10.82 -2.66 17.94
N GLY A 33 10.82 -2.79 16.61
CA GLY A 33 10.95 -4.06 15.90
C GLY A 33 12.40 -4.50 15.70
N SER A 34 12.60 -5.75 15.29
CA SER A 34 13.92 -6.30 14.95
C SER A 34 14.49 -5.72 13.65
N MET A 35 15.81 -5.77 13.48
CA MET A 35 16.48 -5.35 12.23
C MET A 35 15.93 -6.03 10.98
N ASP A 36 15.49 -7.28 11.06
CA ASP A 36 14.88 -7.99 9.92
C ASP A 36 13.53 -7.39 9.51
N ALA A 37 12.73 -6.93 10.47
CA ALA A 37 11.49 -6.22 10.20
C ALA A 37 11.79 -4.90 9.49
N LYS A 38 12.79 -4.16 9.98
CA LYS A 38 13.27 -2.91 9.35
C LYS A 38 13.72 -3.13 7.90
N LYS A 39 14.50 -4.18 7.63
CA LYS A 39 14.92 -4.53 6.27
C LYS A 39 13.74 -4.85 5.35
N ARG A 40 12.78 -5.66 5.83
CA ARG A 40 11.56 -5.96 5.07
C ARG A 40 10.77 -4.70 4.75
N TRP A 41 10.67 -3.79 5.72
CA TRP A 41 9.99 -2.52 5.55
C TRP A 41 10.62 -1.65 4.47
N GLU A 42 11.95 -1.50 4.49
CA GLU A 42 12.70 -0.73 3.48
C GLU A 42 12.50 -1.28 2.06
N GLN A 43 12.15 -2.57 1.90
CA GLN A 43 11.86 -3.17 0.60
C GLN A 43 10.42 -2.91 0.12
N VAL A 44 9.45 -2.85 1.03
CA VAL A 44 8.02 -2.78 0.66
C VAL A 44 7.43 -1.37 0.74
N GLU A 45 7.94 -0.49 1.58
CA GLU A 45 7.45 0.90 1.71
C GLU A 45 7.46 1.68 0.37
N PRO A 46 8.50 1.55 -0.48
CA PRO A 46 8.53 2.26 -1.76
C PRO A 46 7.42 1.83 -2.73
N GLN A 47 6.81 0.65 -2.55
CA GLN A 47 5.72 0.18 -3.42
C GLN A 47 4.48 1.06 -3.29
N LEU A 48 4.20 1.62 -2.11
CA LEU A 48 3.08 2.54 -1.91
C LEU A 48 3.22 3.81 -2.77
N GLY A 49 4.42 4.39 -2.83
CA GLY A 49 4.66 5.57 -3.67
C GLY A 49 4.53 5.29 -5.17
N LYS A 50 4.92 4.08 -5.62
CA LYS A 50 4.73 3.66 -7.02
C LYS A 50 3.24 3.52 -7.35
N ILE A 51 2.45 2.97 -6.43
CA ILE A 51 1.00 2.85 -6.59
C ILE A 51 0.36 4.23 -6.76
N GLU A 52 0.75 5.22 -5.95
CA GLU A 52 0.24 6.60 -6.07
C GLU A 52 0.54 7.19 -7.45
N GLN A 53 1.77 7.04 -7.94
CA GLN A 53 2.17 7.52 -9.27
C GLN A 53 1.37 6.85 -10.40
N GLU A 54 1.13 5.54 -10.29
CA GLU A 54 0.42 4.76 -11.31
C GLU A 54 -1.09 5.11 -11.35
N ILE A 55 -1.69 5.44 -10.20
CA ILE A 55 -3.06 5.94 -10.13
C ILE A 55 -3.17 7.37 -10.71
N GLU A 56 -2.14 8.20 -10.51
CA GLU A 56 -2.07 9.56 -11.06
C GLU A 56 -1.80 9.60 -12.57
N ALA A 57 -1.14 8.59 -13.15
CA ALA A 57 -0.77 8.55 -14.57
C ALA A 57 -1.93 8.28 -15.56
N VAL A 58 -3.16 8.05 -15.07
CA VAL A 58 -4.46 7.88 -15.77
C VAL A 58 -4.43 7.18 -17.15
N GLY A 59 -4.79 5.89 -17.14
CA GLY A 59 -5.26 5.11 -18.29
C GLY A 59 -6.02 3.85 -17.84
N GLN A 60 -6.92 3.30 -18.66
CA GLN A 60 -7.70 2.09 -18.29
C GLN A 60 -6.81 0.88 -17.93
N GLY A 61 -5.62 0.78 -18.54
CA GLY A 61 -4.64 -0.27 -18.22
C GLY A 61 -3.93 -0.08 -16.87
N ALA A 62 -3.78 1.17 -16.42
CA ALA A 62 -3.08 1.50 -15.17
C ALA A 62 -3.86 1.02 -13.94
N TYR A 63 -5.20 1.02 -13.98
CA TYR A 63 -6.02 0.55 -12.85
C TYR A 63 -5.85 -0.95 -12.57
N LYS A 64 -5.69 -1.79 -13.59
CA LYS A 64 -5.48 -3.23 -13.34
C LYS A 64 -4.13 -3.47 -12.67
N ALA A 65 -3.06 -2.89 -13.21
CA ALA A 65 -1.72 -3.01 -12.63
C ALA A 65 -1.64 -2.40 -11.22
N ALA A 66 -2.22 -1.20 -11.03
CA ALA A 66 -2.32 -0.56 -9.72
C ALA A 66 -3.11 -1.41 -8.73
N GLY A 67 -4.17 -2.10 -9.17
CA GLY A 67 -4.95 -3.00 -8.32
C GLY A 67 -4.15 -4.19 -7.83
N GLU A 68 -3.41 -4.84 -8.73
CA GLU A 68 -2.52 -5.96 -8.39
C GLU A 68 -1.42 -5.50 -7.41
N MET A 69 -0.76 -4.37 -7.67
CA MET A 69 0.24 -3.81 -6.75
C MET A 69 -0.35 -3.42 -5.39
N LEU A 70 -1.56 -2.85 -5.36
CA LEU A 70 -2.27 -2.52 -4.12
C LEU A 70 -2.49 -3.76 -3.26
N ASP A 71 -2.99 -4.85 -3.84
CA ASP A 71 -3.29 -6.07 -3.11
C ASP A 71 -2.02 -6.74 -2.60
N GLU A 72 -0.96 -6.80 -3.43
CA GLU A 72 0.35 -7.31 -3.00
C GLU A 72 0.93 -6.49 -1.84
N THR A 73 0.89 -5.15 -1.95
CA THR A 73 1.38 -4.24 -0.91
C THR A 73 0.57 -4.39 0.38
N ARG A 74 -0.76 -4.53 0.27
CA ARG A 74 -1.64 -4.76 1.42
C ARG A 74 -1.30 -6.07 2.14
N VAL A 75 -1.09 -7.15 1.39
CA VAL A 75 -0.70 -8.44 1.96
C VAL A 75 0.67 -8.35 2.65
N ALA A 76 1.64 -7.66 2.03
CA ALA A 76 2.97 -7.47 2.62
C ALA A 76 2.92 -6.66 3.92
N PHE A 77 2.17 -5.54 3.92
CA PHE A 77 2.00 -4.68 5.10
C PHE A 77 1.30 -5.43 6.23
N LYS A 78 0.25 -6.18 5.92
CA LYS A 78 -0.47 -6.98 6.91
C LYS A 78 0.44 -8.03 7.56
N LYS A 79 1.18 -8.80 6.75
CA LYS A 79 2.15 -9.79 7.27
C LYS A 79 3.20 -9.13 8.16
N LEU A 80 3.73 -7.98 7.75
CA LEU A 80 4.71 -7.26 8.56
C LEU A 80 4.12 -6.73 9.87
N LEU A 81 2.88 -6.23 9.85
CA LEU A 81 2.17 -5.83 11.07
C LEU A 81 1.94 -7.00 12.03
N ASP A 82 1.55 -8.16 11.51
CA ASP A 82 1.33 -9.37 12.30
C ASP A 82 2.66 -9.88 12.91
N ASP A 83 3.75 -9.88 12.13
CA ASP A 83 5.11 -10.19 12.60
C ASP A 83 5.57 -9.20 13.70
N LEU A 84 5.20 -7.93 13.61
CA LEU A 84 5.53 -6.91 14.61
C LEU A 84 4.65 -6.99 15.87
N LYS A 85 3.44 -7.55 15.78
CA LYS A 85 2.51 -7.74 16.92
C LYS A 85 2.78 -9.02 17.70
N SER A 86 3.43 -10.00 17.08
CA SER A 86 3.71 -11.31 17.67
C SER A 86 5.07 -11.41 18.37
N LYS A 87 5.86 -10.33 18.34
CA LYS A 87 7.10 -10.16 19.11
C LYS A 87 6.87 -9.36 20.37
#